data_AF-A0A7S4PZG3-F1
#
_entry.id   AF-A0A7S4PZG3-F1
#
_cell.length_a   1.000
_cell.length_b   1.000
_cell.length_c   1.000
_cell.angle_alpha   90.00
_cell.angle_beta   90.00
_cell.angle_gamma   90.00
#
_symmetry.space_group_name_H-M   'P 1'
#
loop_
_entity.id
_entity.type
_entity.pdbx_description
1 polymer ?
#
loop_
_entity_poly.entity_id
_entity_poly.type
_entity_poly.pdbx_seq_one_letter_code
_entity_poly.pdbx_strand_id
1 'polypeptide(L)'
;LPVLGDLRGLEGVTQIGPDRDRVSIYIKNLRGLRSLVALRGVAGPLPGGLVLESLPGLESLEGLEGLTSVTGGIWIAINRALRSVSALRNLAGMPGGARDNRDVVIIDAPALESLEGL
;
A
#
# COMPACT_ATOMS: atom_id res chain seq x y z
N LEU A 1 -18.37 -3.00 18.62
CA LEU A 1 -16.96 -3.45 18.61
C LEU A 1 -16.11 -2.29 18.14
N PRO A 2 -14.98 -1.96 18.79
CA PRO A 2 -14.12 -0.87 18.32
C PRO A 2 -13.63 -1.18 16.91
N VAL A 3 -13.83 -0.25 15.98
CA VAL A 3 -13.25 -0.31 14.64
C VAL A 3 -11.89 0.38 14.70
N LEU A 4 -10.84 -0.30 14.26
CA LEU A 4 -9.52 0.33 14.16
C LEU A 4 -9.60 1.43 13.10
N GLY A 5 -9.51 2.69 13.55
CA GLY A 5 -9.67 3.88 12.71
C GLY A 5 -8.36 4.49 12.24
N ASP A 6 -7.25 4.14 12.88
CA ASP A 6 -5.93 4.66 12.60
C ASP A 6 -4.86 3.62 12.99
N LEU A 7 -3.63 3.92 12.58
CA LEU A 7 -2.43 3.12 12.85
C LEU A 7 -1.49 3.84 13.84
N ARG A 8 -2.01 4.71 14.70
CA ARG A 8 -1.17 5.44 15.66
C ARG A 8 -0.40 4.48 16.55
N GLY A 9 0.85 4.84 16.83
CA GLY A 9 1.82 4.00 17.53
C GLY A 9 2.74 3.21 16.59
N LEU A 10 2.50 3.20 15.28
CA LEU A 10 3.39 2.57 14.29
C LEU A 10 4.43 3.53 13.68
N GLU A 11 4.45 4.80 14.08
CA GLU A 11 5.33 5.83 13.50
C GLU A 11 6.83 5.53 13.64
N GLY A 12 7.19 4.70 14.63
CA GLY A 12 8.57 4.25 14.85
C GLY A 12 8.99 3.04 14.00
N VAL A 13 8.08 2.43 13.24
CA VAL A 13 8.39 1.28 12.39
C VAL A 13 9.10 1.77 11.12
N THR A 14 10.31 1.26 10.88
CA THR A 14 11.13 1.65 9.73
C THR A 14 11.32 0.53 8.70
N GLN A 15 11.12 -0.73 9.11
CA GLN A 15 11.26 -1.89 8.24
C GLN A 15 10.22 -2.96 8.59
N ILE A 16 9.72 -3.67 7.57
CA ILE A 16 8.73 -4.73 7.71
C ILE A 16 9.16 -5.93 6.84
N GLY A 17 9.34 -7.09 7.46
CA GLY A 17 9.64 -8.36 6.77
C GLY A 17 8.40 -9.02 6.18
N PRO A 18 8.55 -10.01 5.27
CA PRO A 18 7.42 -10.74 4.73
C PRO A 18 6.92 -11.82 5.71
N ASP A 19 5.64 -12.15 5.64
CA ASP A 19 5.04 -13.30 6.29
C ASP A 19 5.26 -14.61 5.48
N ARG A 20 4.57 -15.69 5.89
CA ARG A 20 4.66 -17.00 5.22
C ARG A 20 4.11 -17.00 3.79
N ASP A 21 3.21 -16.07 3.49
CA ASP A 21 2.61 -15.89 2.16
C ASP A 21 3.38 -14.88 1.32
N ARG A 22 4.57 -14.46 1.81
CA ARG A 22 5.47 -13.49 1.18
C ARG A 22 4.87 -12.08 1.10
N VAL A 23 3.98 -11.73 2.02
CA VAL A 23 3.38 -10.38 2.13
C VAL A 23 4.02 -9.62 3.30
N SER A 24 4.47 -8.39 3.06
CA SER A 24 5.03 -7.55 4.12
C SER A 24 3.97 -6.66 4.76
N ILE A 25 3.15 -5.99 3.95
CA ILE A 25 2.08 -5.12 4.45
C ILE A 25 0.75 -5.71 4.00
N TYR A 26 -0.06 -6.15 4.95
CA TYR A 26 -1.36 -6.77 4.71
C TYR A 26 -2.45 -6.06 5.53
N ILE A 27 -3.12 -5.09 4.91
CA ILE A 27 -4.16 -4.27 5.57
C ILE A 27 -5.49 -4.53 4.88
N LYS A 28 -6.40 -5.21 5.59
CA LYS A 28 -7.71 -5.59 5.06
C LYS A 28 -8.86 -5.33 6.01
N ASN A 29 -10.03 -5.03 5.45
CA ASN A 29 -11.32 -4.98 6.16
C ASN A 29 -11.39 -3.97 7.31
N LEU A 30 -10.63 -2.87 7.22
CA LEU A 30 -10.64 -1.79 8.20
C LEU A 30 -11.52 -0.64 7.73
N ARG A 31 -12.83 -0.77 7.95
CA ARG A 31 -13.83 0.24 7.53
C ARG A 31 -13.60 1.63 8.11
N GLY A 32 -12.95 1.72 9.27
CA GLY A 32 -12.65 2.97 9.94
C GLY A 32 -11.32 3.60 9.51
N LEU A 33 -10.44 2.85 8.84
CA LEU A 33 -9.10 3.32 8.51
C LEU A 33 -9.15 4.38 7.41
N ARG A 34 -8.61 5.55 7.70
CA ARG A 34 -8.61 6.71 6.79
C ARG A 34 -7.23 7.16 6.32
N SER A 35 -6.16 6.69 6.97
CA SER A 35 -4.81 7.17 6.71
C SER A 35 -3.77 6.08 6.95
N LEU A 36 -2.72 6.10 6.13
CA LEU A 36 -1.52 5.28 6.28
C LEU A 36 -0.31 6.10 6.75
N VAL A 37 -0.49 7.37 7.16
CA VAL A 37 0.61 8.29 7.52
C VAL A 37 1.53 7.74 8.60
N ALA A 38 1.02 6.91 9.51
CA ALA A 38 1.84 6.26 10.52
C ALA A 38 2.90 5.30 9.94
N LEU A 39 2.76 4.88 8.67
CA LEU A 39 3.72 4.04 7.96
C LEU A 39 4.80 4.85 7.24
N ARG A 40 4.82 6.19 7.34
CA ARG A 40 5.81 7.05 6.65
C ARG A 40 7.27 6.70 6.99
N GLY A 41 7.51 6.11 8.16
CA GLY A 41 8.83 5.63 8.55
C GLY A 41 9.31 4.41 7.77
N VAL A 42 8.39 3.62 7.19
CA VAL A 42 8.69 2.44 6.38
C VAL A 42 9.15 2.89 5.00
N ALA A 43 10.45 2.84 4.78
CA ALA A 43 11.09 3.34 3.57
C ALA A 43 12.09 2.35 2.98
N GLY A 44 12.36 2.50 1.68
CA GLY A 44 13.26 1.63 0.93
C GLY A 44 12.57 0.37 0.37
N PRO A 45 13.34 -0.70 0.15
CA PRO A 45 12.80 -1.95 -0.39
C PRO A 45 11.85 -2.65 0.59
N LEU A 46 10.63 -2.95 0.13
CA LEU A 46 9.71 -3.85 0.81
C LEU A 46 9.96 -5.29 0.31
N PRO A 47 10.43 -6.21 1.18
CA PRO A 47 10.88 -7.55 0.78
C PRO A 47 9.74 -8.54 0.46
N GLY A 48 8.49 -8.15 0.66
CA GLY A 48 7.29 -8.91 0.30
C GLY A 48 6.27 -8.06 -0.44
N GLY A 49 5.05 -8.58 -0.56
CA GLY A 49 3.92 -7.89 -1.19
C GLY A 49 3.34 -6.76 -0.35
N LEU A 50 2.65 -5.84 -1.02
CA LEU A 50 1.80 -4.81 -0.41
C LEU A 50 0.35 -5.10 -0.79
N VAL A 51 -0.50 -5.32 0.20
CA VAL A 51 -1.91 -5.63 0.00
C VAL A 51 -2.77 -4.66 0.82
N LEU A 52 -3.59 -3.89 0.11
CA LEU A 52 -4.54 -2.94 0.66
C LEU A 52 -5.93 -3.27 0.11
N GLU A 53 -6.80 -3.84 0.95
CA GLU A 53 -8.11 -4.31 0.47
C GLU A 53 -9.27 -3.95 1.39
N SER A 54 -10.39 -3.53 0.80
CA SER A 54 -11.62 -3.25 1.53
C SER A 54 -11.42 -2.18 2.63
N LEU A 55 -10.82 -1.06 2.24
CA LEU A 55 -10.58 0.14 3.05
C LEU A 55 -11.47 1.29 2.55
N PRO A 56 -12.79 1.25 2.77
CA PRO A 56 -13.75 2.18 2.17
C PRO A 56 -13.61 3.64 2.63
N GLY A 57 -12.86 3.89 3.71
CA GLY A 57 -12.57 5.24 4.21
C GLY A 57 -11.19 5.76 3.81
N LEU A 58 -10.36 4.97 3.13
CA LEU A 58 -9.01 5.37 2.74
C LEU A 58 -9.06 6.16 1.43
N GLU A 59 -8.70 7.44 1.50
CA GLU A 59 -8.79 8.37 0.35
C GLU A 59 -7.47 8.47 -0.44
N SER A 60 -6.34 8.19 0.21
CA SER A 60 -5.01 8.25 -0.40
C SER A 60 -4.08 7.18 0.19
N LEU A 61 -2.97 6.93 -0.50
CA LEU A 61 -1.88 6.09 0.01
C LEU A 61 -0.79 6.91 0.72
N GLU A 62 -1.12 8.11 1.20
CA GLU A 62 -0.16 8.98 1.89
C GLU A 62 0.44 8.25 3.10
N GLY A 63 1.76 8.29 3.23
CA GLY A 63 2.55 7.48 4.16
C GLY A 63 3.34 6.35 3.50
N LEU A 64 3.10 6.03 2.22
CA LEU A 64 3.86 5.01 1.49
C LEU A 64 4.93 5.59 0.55
N GLU A 65 5.19 6.89 0.59
CA GLU A 65 6.10 7.58 -0.33
C GLU A 65 7.56 7.13 -0.18
N GLY A 66 7.93 6.60 0.98
CA GLY A 66 9.28 6.12 1.24
C GLY A 66 9.64 4.83 0.50
N LEU A 67 8.65 4.09 -0.02
CA LEU A 67 8.89 2.78 -0.65
C LEU A 67 9.57 2.95 -2.01
N THR A 68 10.64 2.18 -2.24
CA THR A 68 11.42 2.23 -3.49
C THR A 68 11.36 0.95 -4.31
N SER A 69 10.87 -0.14 -3.73
CA SER A 69 10.56 -1.37 -4.45
C SER A 69 9.62 -2.27 -3.65
N VAL A 70 8.78 -3.05 -4.32
CA VAL A 70 7.95 -4.10 -3.70
C VAL A 70 8.17 -5.40 -4.47
N THR A 71 8.74 -6.42 -3.82
CA THR A 71 9.15 -7.67 -4.50
C THR A 71 7.99 -8.65 -4.70
N GLY A 72 6.98 -8.63 -3.82
CA GLY A 72 5.84 -9.56 -3.85
C GLY A 72 4.61 -9.06 -4.62
N GLY A 73 4.74 -7.96 -5.37
CA GLY A 73 3.62 -7.33 -6.09
C GLY A 73 2.77 -6.40 -5.22
N ILE A 74 1.91 -5.63 -5.87
CA ILE A 74 1.05 -4.64 -5.23
C ILE A 74 -0.40 -4.96 -5.58
N TRP A 75 -1.22 -5.19 -4.55
CA TRP A 75 -2.64 -5.47 -4.69
C TRP A 75 -3.46 -4.39 -3.96
N ILE A 76 -4.20 -3.60 -4.74
CA ILE A 76 -5.11 -2.57 -4.23
C ILE A 76 -6.51 -2.90 -4.72
N ALA A 77 -7.40 -3.31 -3.82
CA ALA A 77 -8.73 -3.75 -4.20
C ALA A 77 -9.85 -3.22 -3.30
N ILE A 78 -10.99 -2.88 -3.88
CA ILE A 78 -12.22 -2.57 -3.12
C ILE A 78 -12.00 -1.36 -2.16
N ASN A 79 -11.20 -0.39 -2.60
CA ASN A 79 -10.91 0.83 -1.84
C ASN A 79 -11.70 1.98 -2.45
N ARG A 80 -13.01 2.00 -2.19
CA ARG A 80 -13.98 2.84 -2.93
C ARG A 80 -13.76 4.34 -2.82
N ALA A 81 -13.14 4.81 -1.74
CA ALA A 81 -12.84 6.22 -1.54
C ALA A 81 -11.45 6.62 -2.06
N LEU A 82 -10.61 5.67 -2.50
CA LEU A 82 -9.24 5.93 -2.91
C LEU A 82 -9.22 6.76 -4.19
N ARG A 83 -8.66 7.98 -4.12
CA ARG A 83 -8.61 8.94 -5.23
C ARG A 83 -7.26 9.02 -5.92
N SER A 84 -6.18 8.69 -5.20
CA SER A 84 -4.81 8.81 -5.72
C SER A 84 -3.90 7.70 -5.23
N VAL A 85 -3.06 7.22 -6.15
CA VAL A 85 -1.94 6.30 -5.91
C VAL A 85 -0.57 6.99 -6.04
N SER A 86 -0.53 8.32 -6.13
CA SER A 86 0.70 9.11 -6.36
C SER A 86 1.81 8.90 -5.33
N ALA A 87 1.48 8.43 -4.13
CA ALA A 87 2.47 8.03 -3.13
C ALA A 87 3.39 6.90 -3.64
N LEU A 88 2.96 6.11 -4.62
CA LEU A 88 3.74 5.02 -5.21
C LEU A 88 4.76 5.48 -6.27
N ARG A 89 4.88 6.78 -6.55
CA ARG A 89 5.77 7.34 -7.61
C ARG A 89 7.21 6.87 -7.60
N ASN A 90 7.75 6.54 -6.42
CA ASN A 90 9.12 6.06 -6.29
C ASN A 90 9.29 4.61 -6.75
N LEU A 91 8.18 3.91 -7.07
CA LEU A 91 8.14 2.57 -7.63
C LEU A 91 8.10 2.57 -9.17
N ALA A 92 7.70 3.69 -9.81
CA ALA A 92 7.55 3.83 -11.27
C ALA A 92 8.88 3.70 -12.05
N GLY A 93 10.03 3.77 -11.38
CA GLY A 93 11.37 3.62 -11.98
C GLY A 93 11.96 2.21 -11.93
N MET A 94 11.21 1.19 -11.51
CA MET A 94 11.76 -0.15 -11.32
C MET A 94 12.12 -0.83 -12.66
N PRO A 95 13.36 -1.31 -12.85
CA PRO A 95 13.70 -2.12 -14.02
C PRO A 95 12.83 -3.38 -14.04
N GLY A 96 12.01 -3.51 -15.09
CA GLY A 96 11.19 -4.68 -15.37
C GLY A 96 12.07 -5.90 -15.65
N GLY A 97 12.46 -6.61 -14.60
CA GLY A 97 13.04 -7.95 -14.70
C GLY A 97 11.93 -8.96 -14.88
N ALA A 98 11.82 -9.53 -16.08
CA ALA A 98 10.77 -10.44 -16.57
C ALA A 98 10.63 -11.80 -15.84
N ARG A 99 10.91 -11.88 -14.52
CA ARG A 99 10.91 -13.14 -13.77
C ARG A 99 10.29 -13.09 -12.37
N ASP A 100 9.97 -11.91 -11.85
CA ASP A 100 9.29 -11.79 -10.56
C ASP A 100 7.89 -11.23 -10.80
N ASN A 101 6.90 -11.83 -10.14
CA ASN A 101 5.47 -11.54 -10.17
C ASN A 101 5.14 -10.10 -9.67
N ARG A 102 5.59 -9.08 -10.40
CA ARG A 102 5.54 -7.65 -9.99
C ARG A 102 4.39 -6.91 -10.66
N ASP A 103 3.21 -7.51 -10.64
CA ASP A 103 2.01 -6.83 -11.13
C ASP A 103 1.54 -5.81 -10.08
N VAL A 104 1.28 -4.59 -10.55
CA VAL A 104 0.44 -3.64 -9.82
C VAL A 104 -0.98 -3.90 -10.26
N VAL A 105 -1.77 -4.48 -9.36
CA VAL A 105 -3.17 -4.79 -9.62
C VAL A 105 -4.05 -3.81 -8.83
N ILE A 106 -4.87 -3.05 -9.56
CA ILE A 106 -5.86 -2.14 -9.01
C ILE A 106 -7.24 -2.56 -9.50
N ILE A 107 -8.12 -2.93 -8.58
CA ILE A 107 -9.48 -3.43 -8.89
C ILE A 107 -10.50 -2.72 -7.98
N ASP A 108 -11.66 -2.35 -8.52
CA ASP A 108 -12.76 -1.74 -7.76
C ASP A 108 -12.31 -0.54 -6.90
N ALA A 109 -11.63 0.40 -7.56
CA ALA A 109 -11.27 1.73 -7.04
C ALA A 109 -11.99 2.82 -7.86
N PRO A 110 -13.33 2.91 -7.80
CA PRO A 110 -14.14 3.76 -8.68
C PRO A 110 -13.89 5.27 -8.53
N ALA A 111 -13.33 5.71 -7.40
CA ALA A 111 -13.00 7.11 -7.15
C ALA A 111 -11.58 7.48 -7.62
N LEU A 112 -10.81 6.52 -8.16
CA LEU A 112 -9.42 6.77 -8.55
C LEU A 112 -9.38 7.71 -9.77
N GLU A 113 -8.77 8.88 -9.59
CA GLU A 113 -8.78 9.94 -10.59
C GLU A 113 -7.61 9.82 -11.58
N SER A 114 -6.51 9.21 -11.15
CA SER A 114 -5.27 9.11 -11.93
C SER A 114 -4.40 7.93 -11.48
N LEU A 115 -3.62 7.40 -12.42
CA LEU A 115 -2.55 6.43 -12.19
C LEU A 115 -1.17 7.10 -12.05
N GLU A 116 -1.12 8.44 -12.01
CA GLU A 116 0.12 9.17 -11.78
C GLU A 116 0.84 8.63 -10.54
N GLY A 117 2.14 8.36 -10.69
CA GLY A 117 2.94 7.67 -9.69
C GLY A 117 3.08 6.15 -9.90
N LEU A 118 2.55 5.61 -11.00
CA LEU A 118 2.89 4.28 -11.51
C LEU A 118 3.63 4.38 -12.85
#